data_AF-A0A0B2NQ08-F1
#
_entry.id   AF-A0A0B2NQ08-F1
#
_cell.length_a   1.000
_cell.length_b   1.000
_cell.length_c   1.000
_cell.angle_alpha   90.00
_cell.angle_beta   90.00
_cell.angle_gamma   90.00
#
_symmetry.space_group_name_H-M   'P 1'
#
loop_
_entity.id
_entity.type
_entity.pdbx_description
1 polymer ?
#
loop_
_entity_poly.entity_id
_entity_poly.type
_entity_poly.pdbx_seq_one_letter_code
_entity_poly.pdbx_strand_id
1 'polypeptide(L)' 'MTYYPPCPKPELVAGLTPHSDATGITILHQVNGVEGLEIKKGGVWIPVTFLPDAFVVNIGDIMEK' A
#
# COMPACT_ATOMS: atom_id res chain seq x y z
N MET A 1 9.31 -8.33 4.74
CA MET A 1 8.04 -8.70 5.39
C MET A 1 7.72 -7.63 6.40
N THR A 2 6.51 -7.10 6.37
CA THR A 2 6.08 -5.97 7.20
C THR A 2 4.88 -6.41 8.03
N TYR A 3 4.79 -5.92 9.28
CA TYR A 3 3.71 -6.24 10.20
C TYR A 3 3.14 -4.95 10.78
N TYR A 4 1.84 -4.73 10.58
CA TYR A 4 1.11 -3.58 11.09
C TYR A 4 0.20 -4.05 12.23
N PRO A 5 0.56 -3.82 13.51
CA PRO A 5 -0.27 -4.25 14.64
C PRO A 5 -1.56 -3.40 14.73
N PRO A 6 -2.60 -3.91 15.41
CA PRO A 6 -3.76 -3.09 15.79
C PRO A 6 -3.34 -1.82 16.52
N CYS A 7 -3.88 -0.68 16.11
CA CYS A 7 -3.59 0.62 16.71
C CYS A 7 -4.84 1.14 17.46
N PRO A 8 -4.73 1.60 18.72
CA PRO A 8 -5.86 2.15 19.46
C PRO A 8 -6.27 3.57 19.01
N LYS A 9 -5.40 4.27 18.25
CA LYS A 9 -5.62 5.64 17.76
C LYS A 9 -5.17 5.79 16.29
N PRO A 10 -5.77 5.03 15.35
CA PRO A 10 -5.34 4.98 13.95
C PRO A 10 -5.49 6.33 13.22
N GLU A 11 -6.30 7.25 13.73
CA GLU A 11 -6.48 8.60 13.19
C GLU A 11 -5.27 9.54 13.43
N LEU A 12 -4.36 9.17 14.34
CA LEU A 12 -3.21 10.00 14.71
C LEU A 12 -1.88 9.54 14.08
N VAL A 13 -1.86 8.36 13.48
CA VAL A 13 -0.64 7.73 12.95
C VAL A 13 -0.92 7.04 11.62
N ALA A 14 0.11 6.91 10.79
CA ALA A 14 0.05 6.07 9.59
C ALA A 14 0.84 4.78 9.85
N GLY A 15 0.35 3.64 9.35
CA GLY A 15 1.13 2.39 9.36
C GLY A 15 2.43 2.54 8.54
N LEU A 16 2.35 3.22 7.40
CA LEU A 16 3.47 3.65 6.57
C LEU A 16 3.13 5.03 5.98
N THR A 17 4.08 5.95 6.00
CA THR A 17 3.84 7.32 5.49
C THR A 17 3.64 7.33 3.97
N PRO A 18 2.86 8.28 3.43
CA PRO A 18 2.72 8.47 1.98
C PRO A 18 4.07 8.58 1.25
N HIS A 19 4.27 7.80 0.19
CA HIS A 19 5.47 7.81 -0.64
C HIS A 19 5.17 7.25 -2.04
N SER A 20 6.13 7.41 -2.96
CA SER A 20 6.25 6.60 -4.17
C SER A 20 7.40 5.61 -4.01
N ASP A 21 7.38 4.53 -4.80
CA ASP A 21 8.43 3.53 -4.77
C ASP A 21 9.63 4.01 -5.60
N ALA A 22 10.78 4.18 -4.97
CA ALA A 22 11.99 4.62 -5.67
C ALA A 22 12.55 3.61 -6.69
N THR A 23 12.00 2.39 -6.77
CA THR A 23 12.50 1.30 -7.62
C THR A 23 11.74 1.21 -8.95
N GLY A 24 11.85 0.08 -9.67
CA GLY A 24 11.18 -0.10 -10.96
C GLY A 24 9.77 -0.69 -10.85
N ILE A 25 9.66 -1.90 -10.32
CA ILE A 25 8.39 -2.62 -10.11
C ILE A 25 8.35 -3.16 -8.70
N THR A 26 7.24 -2.95 -8.01
CA THR A 26 6.92 -3.61 -6.75
C THR A 26 5.83 -4.66 -6.98
N ILE A 27 6.03 -5.85 -6.42
CA ILE A 27 5.05 -6.95 -6.40
C ILE A 27 4.76 -7.25 -4.92
N LEU A 28 3.55 -6.91 -4.49
CA LEU A 28 3.12 -6.99 -3.10
C LEU A 28 2.09 -8.11 -2.92
N HIS A 29 2.38 -9.01 -1.97
CA HIS A 29 1.43 -10.02 -1.49
C HIS A 29 0.86 -9.59 -0.14
N GLN A 30 -0.45 -9.37 -0.07
CA GLN A 30 -1.11 -9.10 1.19
C GLN A 30 -1.46 -10.42 1.89
N VAL A 31 -0.80 -10.68 3.02
CA VAL A 31 -0.78 -12.01 3.65
C VAL A 31 -2.12 -12.37 4.32
N ASN A 32 -2.95 -11.38 4.64
CA ASN A 32 -4.24 -11.57 5.28
C ASN A 32 -5.30 -10.62 4.72
N GLY A 33 -6.57 -10.91 5.03
CA GLY A 33 -7.71 -10.11 4.59
C GLY A 33 -7.94 -8.81 5.37
N VAL A 34 -6.91 -8.27 6.05
CA VAL A 34 -7.00 -6.98 6.74
C VAL A 34 -6.67 -5.87 5.76
N GLU A 35 -7.63 -4.98 5.49
CA GLU A 35 -7.42 -3.82 4.62
C GLU A 35 -6.48 -2.78 5.25
N GLY A 36 -5.88 -1.92 4.41
CA GLY A 36 -5.01 -0.84 4.88
C GLY A 36 -4.11 -0.20 3.82
N LEU A 37 -3.94 -0.85 2.67
CA LEU A 37 -3.25 -0.25 1.53
C LEU A 37 -4.16 0.74 0.81
N GLU A 38 -3.67 1.96 0.61
CA GLU A 38 -4.34 3.00 -0.17
C GLU A 38 -3.40 3.57 -1.24
N ILE A 39 -3.96 3.98 -2.37
CA ILE A 39 -3.25 4.71 -3.43
C ILE A 39 -3.86 6.09 -3.60
N LYS A 40 -3.06 7.07 -4.04
CA LYS A 40 -3.54 8.42 -4.31
C LYS A 40 -3.77 8.62 -5.80
N LYS A 41 -5.01 8.91 -6.20
CA LYS A 41 -5.40 9.19 -7.59
C LYS A 41 -6.21 10.47 -7.65
N GLY A 42 -5.77 11.45 -8.44
CA GLY A 42 -6.46 12.74 -8.57
C GLY A 42 -6.57 13.51 -7.25
N GLY A 43 -5.58 13.36 -6.36
CA GLY A 43 -5.57 13.99 -5.03
C GLY A 43 -6.36 13.24 -3.95
N VAL A 44 -7.12 12.21 -4.31
CA VAL A 44 -7.96 11.43 -3.41
C VAL A 44 -7.30 10.09 -3.09
N TRP A 45 -7.38 9.68 -1.82
CA TRP A 45 -6.96 8.35 -1.38
C TRP A 45 -8.03 7.31 -1.70
N ILE A 46 -7.61 6.20 -2.31
CA ILE A 46 -8.48 5.11 -2.76
C ILE A 46 -7.96 3.82 -2.12
N PRO A 47 -8.79 3.07 -1.39
CA PRO A 47 -8.38 1.79 -0.83
C PRO A 47 -8.16 0.77 -1.96
N VAL A 48 -7.11 -0.04 -1.81
CA VAL A 48 -6.88 -1.19 -2.68
C VAL A 48 -7.63 -2.38 -2.07
N THR A 49 -8.63 -2.87 -2.80
CA THR A 49 -9.42 -4.02 -2.36
C THR A 49 -8.54 -5.25 -2.22
N PHE A 50 -8.63 -5.90 -1.06
CA PHE A 50 -7.98 -7.19 -0.85
C PHE A 50 -8.62 -8.25 -1.75
N LEU A 51 -7.79 -9.02 -2.45
CA LEU A 51 -8.20 -10.19 -3.22
C LEU A 51 -7.37 -11.40 -2.76
N PRO A 52 -8.02 -12.50 -2.32
CA PRO A 52 -7.31 -13.77 -2.10
C PRO A 52 -6.56 -14.19 -3.36
N ASP A 53 -5.37 -14.76 -3.17
CA ASP A 53 -4.52 -15.31 -4.25
C ASP A 53 -4.08 -14.32 -5.34
N ALA A 54 -4.10 -13.02 -5.03
CA ALA A 54 -3.65 -11.96 -5.94
C ALA A 54 -2.41 -11.22 -5.41
N PHE A 55 -1.65 -10.65 -6.35
CA PHE A 55 -0.63 -9.66 -6.05
C PHE A 55 -1.10 -8.27 -6.45
N VAL A 56 -0.72 -7.27 -5.66
CA VAL A 56 -0.77 -5.87 -6.07
C VAL A 56 0.56 -5.56 -6.75
N VAL A 57 0.51 -4.98 -7.96
CA VAL A 57 1.69 -4.57 -8.70
C VAL A 57 1.62 -3.08 -8.95
N ASN A 58 2.70 -2.36 -8.67
CA ASN A 58 2.81 -0.95 -9.01
C ASN A 58 4.17 -0.63 -9.64
N ILE A 59 4.16 0.45 -10.43
CA ILE A 59 5.31 1.05 -11.07
C ILE A 59 5.96 2.01 -10.07
N GLY A 60 7.29 2.00 -10.01
CA GLY A 60 8.09 2.94 -9.24
C GLY A 60 8.80 3.98 -10.12
N ASP A 61 9.41 4.94 -9.46
CA ASP A 61 9.99 6.16 -10.03
C ASP A 61 11.05 5.88 -11.12
N ILE A 62 11.77 4.75 -11.06
CA ILE A 62 12.78 4.40 -12.07
C ILE A 62 12.12 3.99 -13.39
N MET A 63 10.94 3.36 -13.35
CA MET A 63 10.24 2.88 -14.54
C MET A 63 9.25 3.90 -15.11
N GLU A 64 8.82 4.88 -14.31
CA GLU A 64 8.06 6.03 -14.81
C GLU A 64 8.88 6.91 -15.78
N LYS A 65 10.19 7.00 -15.55
CA LYS A 65 11.14 7.80 -16.34
C LYS A 65 11.55 7.12 -17.65
#